data_AF-A0A1B1AUB4-F1
#
_entry.id   AF-A0A1B1AUB4-F1
#
_cell.length_a   1.000
_cell.length_b   1.000
_cell.length_c   1.000
_cell.angle_alpha   90.00
_cell.angle_beta   90.00
_cell.angle_gamma   90.00
#
_symmetry.space_group_name_H-M   'P 1'
#
loop_
_entity.id
_entity.type
_entity.pdbx_description
1 polymer ?
#
loop_
_entity_poly.entity_id
_entity_poly.type
_entity_poly.pdbx_seq_one_letter_code
_entity_poly.pdbx_strand_id
1 'polypeptide(L)' 'MLEQLKEILSNKLKVSPEAITPEATREDIELDSLAVVELSLLLKSELDLDISDDDLLEAETVADMVRLMEERSAKV' A
#
# COMPACT_ATOMS: atom_id res chain seq x y z
N MET A 1 -6.84 -0.07 8.32
CA MET A 1 -5.74 0.12 7.35
C MET A 1 -5.78 -0.85 6.17
N LEU A 2 -5.88 -2.17 6.36
CA LEU A 2 -5.94 -3.12 5.22
C LEU A 2 -7.07 -2.79 4.22
N GLU A 3 -8.27 -2.46 4.70
CA GLU A 3 -9.40 -2.10 3.84
C GLU A 3 -9.13 -0.83 3.03
N GLN A 4 -8.51 0.19 3.65
CA GLN A 4 -8.16 1.45 2.97
C GLN A 4 -7.09 1.22 1.90
N LEU A 5 -6.05 0.44 2.23
CA LEU A 5 -5.03 0.03 1.26
C LEU A 5 -5.67 -0.72 0.10
N LYS A 6 -6.57 -1.67 0.41
CA LYS A 6 -7.30 -2.45 -0.57
C LYS A 6 -8.15 -1.58 -1.49
N GLU A 7 -8.86 -0.59 -0.95
CA GLU A 7 -9.66 0.35 -1.75
C GLU A 7 -8.79 1.18 -2.69
N ILE A 8 -7.65 1.68 -2.23
CA ILE A 8 -6.71 2.45 -3.06
C ILE A 8 -6.14 1.57 -4.17
N LEU A 9 -5.64 0.38 -3.82
CA LEU A 9 -5.10 -0.59 -4.77
C LEU A 9 -6.14 -1.02 -5.81
N SER A 10 -7.37 -1.33 -5.39
CA SER A 10 -8.41 -1.80 -6.31
C SER A 10 -9.02 -0.68 -7.16
N ASN A 11 -9.25 0.51 -6.60
CA ASN A 11 -9.90 1.60 -7.34
C ASN A 11 -8.92 2.42 -8.18
N LYS A 12 -7.73 2.70 -7.65
CA LYS A 12 -6.75 3.59 -8.31
C LYS A 12 -5.79 2.78 -9.17
N LEU A 13 -5.21 1.73 -8.58
CA LEU A 13 -4.18 0.91 -9.22
C LEU A 13 -4.77 -0.29 -9.99
N LYS A 14 -6.10 -0.48 -9.96
CA LYS A 14 -6.83 -1.55 -10.65
C LYS A 14 -6.32 -2.96 -10.29
N VAL A 15 -5.77 -3.11 -9.10
CA VAL A 15 -5.32 -4.38 -8.56
C VAL A 15 -6.53 -5.25 -8.21
N SER A 16 -6.44 -6.54 -8.49
CA SER A 16 -7.51 -7.49 -8.17
C SER A 16 -7.71 -7.57 -6.66
N PRO A 17 -8.89 -7.22 -6.11
CA PRO A 17 -9.15 -7.25 -4.66
C PRO A 17 -9.10 -8.67 -4.07
N GLU A 18 -9.14 -9.68 -4.92
CA GLU A 18 -9.02 -11.10 -4.58
C GLU A 18 -7.55 -11.49 -4.32
N ALA A 19 -6.61 -10.84 -5.02
CA ALA A 19 -5.17 -11.02 -4.82
C ALA A 19 -4.64 -10.23 -3.61
N ILE A 20 -5.33 -9.16 -3.21
CA ILE A 20 -4.97 -8.34 -2.04
C ILE A 20 -5.29 -9.12 -0.75
N THR A 21 -4.36 -9.99 -0.38
CA THR A 21 -4.36 -10.75 0.88
C THR A 21 -3.17 -10.32 1.73
N PRO A 22 -3.23 -10.41 3.06
CA PRO A 22 -2.10 -10.04 3.92
C PRO A 22 -0.82 -10.85 3.63
N GLU A 23 -0.96 -12.07 3.11
CA GLU A 23 0.15 -12.96 2.75
C GLU A 23 0.65 -12.71 1.32
N ALA A 24 -0.10 -11.98 0.50
CA ALA A 24 0.30 -11.66 -0.86
C ALA A 24 1.52 -10.74 -0.86
N THR A 25 2.43 -11.01 -1.78
CA THR A 25 3.58 -10.16 -2.01
C THR A 25 3.23 -9.05 -2.98
N ARG A 26 4.06 -8.01 -3.00
CA ARG A 26 3.99 -6.95 -4.02
C ARG A 26 3.96 -7.49 -5.45
N GLU A 27 4.68 -8.59 -5.71
CA GLU A 27 4.70 -9.23 -7.03
C GLU A 27 3.38 -9.96 -7.34
N ASP A 28 2.76 -10.59 -6.33
CA ASP A 28 1.49 -11.30 -6.47
C ASP A 28 0.31 -10.35 -6.80
N ILE A 29 0.38 -9.12 -6.28
CA ILE A 29 -0.60 -8.06 -6.56
C ILE A 29 -0.19 -7.15 -7.73
N GLU A 30 0.83 -7.52 -8.51
CA GLU A 30 1.33 -6.77 -9.66
C GLU A 30 1.69 -5.31 -9.32
N LEU A 31 2.25 -5.09 -8.13
CA LEU A 31 2.69 -3.78 -7.66
C LEU A 31 4.13 -3.49 -8.14
N ASP A 32 4.23 -2.94 -9.34
CA ASP A 32 5.49 -2.49 -9.92
C ASP A 32 6.06 -1.24 -9.22
N SER A 33 7.33 -0.93 -9.46
CA SER A 33 7.99 0.26 -8.90
C SER A 33 7.26 1.57 -9.20
N LEU A 34 6.60 1.69 -10.36
CA LEU A 34 5.76 2.84 -10.69
C LEU A 34 4.47 2.88 -9.85
N ALA A 35 3.84 1.72 -9.66
CA ALA A 35 2.64 1.58 -8.83
C ALA A 35 2.93 1.93 -7.36
N VAL A 36 4.12 1.60 -6.85
CA VAL A 36 4.57 1.98 -5.51
C VAL A 36 4.67 3.50 -5.35
N VAL A 37 5.22 4.20 -6.36
CA VAL A 37 5.31 5.67 -6.35
C VAL A 37 3.90 6.31 -6.39
N GLU A 38 2.99 5.75 -7.19
CA GLU A 38 1.58 6.19 -7.17
C GLU A 38 0.91 5.92 -5.82
N LEU A 39 1.16 4.74 -5.24
CA LEU A 39 0.63 4.37 -3.93
C LEU A 39 1.09 5.35 -2.85
N SER A 40 2.37 5.70 -2.78
CA SER A 40 2.89 6.65 -1.78
C SER A 40 2.19 8.02 -1.87
N LEU A 41 2.00 8.53 -3.09
CA LEU A 41 1.27 9.76 -3.36
C LEU A 41 -0.20 9.68 -2.94
N LEU A 42 -0.86 8.56 -3.21
CA LEU A 42 -2.26 8.32 -2.83
C LEU A 42 -2.41 8.20 -1.32
N LEU A 43 -1.51 7.50 -0.64
CA LEU A 43 -1.51 7.41 0.82
C LEU A 43 -1.35 8.79 1.47
N LYS A 44 -0.47 9.63 0.93
CA LYS A 44 -0.32 11.01 1.40
C LYS A 44 -1.54 11.89 1.11
N SER A 45 -2.11 11.81 -0.09
CA SER A 45 -3.24 12.68 -0.48
C SER A 45 -4.58 12.26 0.14
N GLU A 46 -4.83 10.95 0.27
CA GLU A 46 -6.12 10.41 0.74
C GLU A 46 -6.13 10.19 2.26
N LEU A 47 -4.99 9.85 2.85
CA LEU A 47 -4.87 9.46 4.26
C LEU A 47 -3.96 10.36 5.09
N ASP A 48 -3.34 11.39 4.48
CA ASP A 48 -2.32 12.25 5.09
C ASP A 48 -1.11 11.46 5.65
N LEU A 49 -0.86 10.26 5.11
CA LEU A 49 0.25 9.41 5.51
C LEU A 49 1.48 9.68 4.65
N ASP A 50 2.50 10.29 5.26
CA ASP A 50 3.81 10.48 4.63
C ASP A 50 4.64 9.19 4.73
N ILE A 51 4.49 8.33 3.73
CA ILE A 51 5.25 7.09 3.53
C ILE A 51 6.07 7.25 2.26
N SER A 52 7.38 6.96 2.31
CA SER A 52 8.22 7.05 1.12
C SER A 52 8.04 5.81 0.25
N ASP A 53 8.30 5.95 -1.05
CA ASP A 53 8.32 4.80 -1.97
C ASP A 53 9.39 3.78 -1.56
N ASP A 54 10.51 4.20 -0.97
CA ASP A 54 11.54 3.30 -0.42
C ASP A 54 10.96 2.42 0.71
N ASP A 55 10.24 3.00 1.70
CA ASP A 55 9.59 2.23 2.77
C ASP A 55 8.61 1.17 2.20
N LEU A 56 7.85 1.55 1.16
CA LEU A 56 6.93 0.63 0.48
C LEU A 56 7.64 -0.43 -0.37
N LEU A 57 8.82 -0.10 -0.92
CA LEU A 57 9.66 -1.06 -1.65
C LEU A 57 10.32 -2.07 -0.71
N GLU A 58 10.65 -1.66 0.52
CA GLU A 58 11.12 -2.54 1.59
C GLU A 58 10.01 -3.49 2.07
N ALA A 59 8.74 -3.08 1.97
CA ALA A 59 7.60 -3.92 2.29
C ALA A 59 7.40 -5.05 1.27
N GLU A 60 7.74 -6.27 1.68
CA GLU A 60 7.65 -7.45 0.80
C GLU A 60 6.21 -7.94 0.62
N THR A 61 5.36 -7.75 1.64
CA THR A 61 3.98 -8.24 1.70
C THR A 61 2.97 -7.13 1.97
N VAL A 62 1.72 -7.37 1.59
CA VAL A 62 0.61 -6.45 1.91
C VAL A 62 0.47 -6.25 3.42
N ALA A 63 0.67 -7.30 4.24
CA ALA A 63 0.66 -7.14 5.70
C ALA A 63 1.73 -6.17 6.19
N ASP A 64 2.91 -6.16 5.57
CA ASP A 64 3.99 -5.24 5.93
C ASP A 64 3.66 -3.80 5.54
N MET A 65 3.11 -3.59 4.33
CA MET A 65 2.61 -2.28 3.90
C MET A 65 1.52 -1.74 4.84
N VAL A 66 0.58 -2.60 5.26
CA VAL A 66 -0.46 -2.22 6.22
C VAL A 66 0.13 -1.83 7.57
N ARG A 67 1.14 -2.55 8.05
CA ARG A 67 1.84 -2.20 9.30
C ARG A 67 2.52 -0.85 9.19
N LEU A 68 3.22 -0.57 8.09
CA LEU A 68 3.82 0.75 7.85
C LEU A 68 2.76 1.85 7.89
N MET A 69 1.61 1.64 7.25
CA MET A 69 0.48 2.58 7.30
C MET A 69 -0.06 2.78 8.72
N GLU A 70 -0.22 1.71 9.50
CA GLU A 70 -0.66 1.78 10.89
C GLU A 70 0.34 2.53 11.77
N GLU A 71 1.64 2.27 11.62
CA GLU A 71 2.69 2.95 12.38
C GLU A 71 2.73 4.46 12.09
N ARG A 72 2.54 4.87 10.83
CA ARG A 72 2.47 6.28 10.45
C ARG A 72 1.19 6.95 10.95
N SER A 73 0.05 6.27 10.82
CA SER A 73 -1.24 6.81 11.29
C SER A 73 -1.33 6.94 12.80
N ALA A 74 -0.68 6.07 13.56
CA ALA A 74 -0.69 6.10 15.02
C ALA A 74 0.23 7.19 15.61
N LYS A 75 1.09 7.79 14.78
CA LYS A 75 2.06 8.82 15.21
C LYS A 75 1.51 10.25 15.11
N VAL A 76 0.22 10.40 14.79
CA VAL A 76 -0.50 11.67 14.62
C VAL A 76 -1.41 11.95 15.80
#